data_AF-A0A3D2R866-F1
#
_entry.id   AF-A0A3D2R866-F1
#
_cell.length_a   1.000
_cell.length_b   1.000
_cell.length_c   1.000
_cell.angle_alpha   90.00
_cell.angle_beta   90.00
_cell.angle_gamma   90.00
#
_symmetry.space_group_name_H-M   'P 1'
#
loop_
_entity.id
_entity.type
_entity.pdbx_description
1 polymer ?
#
loop_
_entity_poly.entity_id
_entity_poly.type
_entity_poly.pdbx_seq_one_letter_code
_entity_poly.pdbx_strand_id
1 'polypeptide(L)' 'MSLTFALIKERKSPPDKRVVLTPEQGVLFKSQFPEARLVVESSDIR' A
#
# COMPACT_ATOMS: atom_id res chain seq x y z
N MET A 1 3.58 -14.63 14.90
CA MET A 1 3.08 -13.24 14.85
C MET A 1 2.92 -12.87 13.39
N SER A 2 1.71 -12.56 12.92
CA SER A 2 1.47 -12.13 11.53
C SER A 2 1.80 -10.65 11.39
N LEU A 3 2.82 -10.31 10.60
CA LEU A 3 3.21 -8.93 10.35
C LEU A 3 2.25 -8.32 9.31
N THR A 4 1.59 -7.21 9.64
CA THR A 4 0.61 -6.57 8.76
C THR A 4 1.05 -5.15 8.42
N PHE A 5 1.03 -4.83 7.13
CA PHE A 5 1.33 -3.52 6.57
C PHE A 5 0.04 -2.93 6.01
N ALA A 6 -0.23 -1.67 6.35
CA ALA A 6 -1.38 -0.95 5.84
C ALA A 6 -0.91 0.24 4.98
N LEU A 7 -1.40 0.32 3.75
CA LEU A 7 -1.30 1.49 2.88
C LEU A 7 -2.58 2.30 3.03
N ILE A 8 -2.48 3.49 3.61
CA ILE A 8 -3.61 4.41 3.82
C ILE A 8 -3.62 5.51 2.76
N LYS A 9 -4.80 6.04 2.47
CA LYS A 9 -4.99 7.18 1.58
C LYS A 9 -4.41 8.45 2.22
N GLU A 10 -3.69 9.26 1.44
CA GLU A 10 -3.19 10.56 1.87
C GLU A 10 -4.36 11.52 2.16
N ARG A 11 -4.20 12.37 3.19
CA ARG A 11 -5.24 13.27 3.71
C ARG A 11 -4.86 14.74 3.67
N LYS A 12 -3.63 15.09 3.24
CA LYS A 12 -3.17 16.48 3.07
C LYS A 12 -3.92 17.23 1.97
N SER A 13 -3.94 18.57 2.09
CA SER A 13 -4.49 19.49 1.07
C SER A 13 -3.44 20.57 0.71
N PRO A 14 -3.04 20.71 -0.56
CA PRO A 14 -3.44 19.87 -1.69
C PRO A 14 -2.91 18.43 -1.53
N PRO A 15 -3.63 17.42 -2.06
CA PRO A 15 -3.26 16.02 -1.86
C PRO A 15 -1.96 15.68 -2.56
N ASP A 16 -1.08 14.96 -1.86
CA ASP A 16 0.08 14.32 -2.49
C ASP A 16 -0.43 13.18 -3.38
N LYS A 17 -0.03 13.19 -4.65
CA LYS A 17 -0.46 12.20 -5.66
C LYS A 17 0.45 10.97 -5.71
N ARG A 18 1.48 10.93 -4.86
CA ARG A 18 2.41 9.80 -4.74
C ARG A 18 1.78 8.69 -3.90
N VAL A 19 2.22 7.47 -4.15
CA VAL A 19 1.86 6.29 -3.38
C VAL A 19 3.14 5.63 -2.92
N VAL A 20 3.12 5.03 -1.71
CA VAL A 20 4.31 4.40 -1.12
C VAL A 20 4.73 3.14 -1.88
N LEU A 21 3.75 2.38 -2.40
CA LEU A 21 3.96 1.18 -3.19
C LEU A 21 3.13 1.26 -4.47
N THR A 22 3.76 1.01 -5.62
CA THR A 22 3.03 0.78 -6.88
C THR A 22 2.38 -0.62 -6.88
N PRO A 23 1.39 -0.89 -7.75
CA PRO A 23 0.81 -2.23 -7.88
C PRO A 23 1.85 -3.33 -8.13
N GLU A 24 2.85 -3.06 -8.98
CA GLU A 24 3.94 -4.00 -9.30
C GLU A 24 4.81 -4.28 -8.07
N GLN A 25 5.13 -3.24 -7.30
CA GLN A 25 5.85 -3.39 -6.04
C GLN A 25 5.02 -4.14 -4.98
N GLY A 26 3.69 -3.97 -4.98
CA GLY A 26 2.78 -4.73 -4.12
C GLY A 26 2.76 -6.23 -4.46
N VAL A 27 2.86 -6.60 -5.74
CA VAL A 27 3.02 -7.99 -6.18
C VAL A 27 4.37 -8.55 -5.75
N LEU A 28 5.45 -7.79 -5.96
CA LEU A 28 6.80 -8.14 -5.51
C LEU A 28 6.88 -8.33 -3.98
N PHE A 29 6.21 -7.46 -3.22
CA PHE A 29 6.11 -7.56 -1.77
C PHE A 29 5.46 -8.87 -1.33
N LYS A 30 4.33 -9.25 -1.95
CA LYS A 30 3.64 -10.53 -1.65
C LYS A 30 4.51 -11.74 -2.00
N SER A 31 5.31 -11.65 -3.06
CA SER A 31 6.24 -12.72 -3.43
C SER A 31 7.42 -12.85 -2.48
N GLN A 32 7.98 -11.73 -1.98
CA GLN A 32 9.14 -11.74 -1.09
C GLN A 32 8.76 -12.00 0.37
N PHE A 33 7.57 -11.60 0.78
CA PHE A 33 7.09 -11.69 2.16
C PHE A 33 5.71 -12.37 2.22
N PRO A 34 5.62 -13.68 1.89
CA PRO A 34 4.34 -14.40 1.82
C PRO A 34 3.62 -14.50 3.17
N GLU A 35 4.36 -14.47 4.28
CA GLU A 35 3.84 -14.48 5.65
C GLU A 35 3.31 -13.11 6.11
N ALA A 36 3.63 -12.05 5.36
CA ALA A 36 3.22 -10.69 5.67
C ALA A 36 1.91 -10.32 4.95
N ARG A 37 1.01 -9.67 5.67
CA ARG A 37 -0.27 -9.21 5.12
C ARG A 37 -0.15 -7.76 4.67
N LEU A 38 -0.49 -7.47 3.41
CA LEU A 38 -0.61 -6.10 2.90
C LEU A 38 -2.08 -5.73 2.73
N VAL A 39 -2.52 -4.67 3.40
CA VAL A 39 -3.88 -4.09 3.31
C VAL A 39 -3.76 -2.72 2.66
N VAL A 40 -4.60 -2.42 1.67
CA VAL A 40 -4.56 -1.17 0.91
C VAL A 40 -5.94 -0.51 0.97
N GLU A 41 -6.00 0.75 1.35
CA GLU A 41 -7.20 1.59 1.29
C GLU A 41 -7.41 2.11 -0.14
N SER A 42 -8.63 1.98 -0.68
CA SER A 42 -8.96 2.48 -2.01
C SER A 42 -8.93 4.01 -2.06
N SER A 43 -8.36 4.58 -3.12
CA SER A 43 -8.36 6.02 -3.36
C SER A 43 -9.15 6.34 -4.63
N ASP A 44 -9.89 7.45 -4.64
CA ASP A 44 -10.64 7.88 -5.84
C ASP A 44 -9.72 8.32 -7.00
N ILE A 45 -8.44 8.54 -6.70
CA ILE A 45 -7.43 8.99 -7.67
C ILE A 45 -6.64 7.80 -8.24
N ARG A 46 -6.56 6.67 -7.54
CA ARG A 46 -5.71 5.51 -7.87
C ARG A 46 -6.28 4.21 -7.32
#